data_AF-A0A8F4G6R4-F1
#
_entry.id   AF-A0A8F4G6R4-F1
#
_cell.length_a   1.000
_cell.length_b   1.000
_cell.length_c   1.000
_cell.angle_alpha   90.00
_cell.angle_beta   90.00
_cell.angle_gamma   90.00
#
_symmetry.space_group_name_H-M   'P 1'
#
loop_
_entity.id
_entity.type
_entity.pdbx_description
1 polymer ?
#
loop_
_entity_poly.entity_id
_entity_poly.type
_entity_poly.pdbx_seq_one_letter_code
_entity_poly.pdbx_strand_id
1 'polypeptide(L)'
;KMFIICAVFALLSSCKNYAISKDLESLEQSEQELKSPKQIEQEIKIEFNGLLNILEKKDISNLDEKDTKEIEKTIKDLKDRIEKTDAKKTSLKTYSEYEKTVKEIREKLNDKLKDKKELEDRLKELEDCLKKKKEERKKALGEAKKKFEGYKGQVGSASGVTQGQQTGNQGKVGQQAFKDVKELGLSVSSSSKYGADTGDMSKGIIDDALKQINEELKN
;
A
#
# COMPACT_ATOMS: atom_id res chain seq x y z
N LYS A 1 47.72 38.18 4.11
CA LYS A 1 47.06 37.09 4.87
C LYS A 1 45.65 37.57 5.29
N MET A 2 44.68 37.62 4.36
CA MET A 2 43.29 38.06 4.66
C MET A 2 42.26 37.51 3.64
N PHE A 3 42.61 36.46 2.87
CA PHE A 3 41.73 35.93 1.82
C PHE A 3 41.47 34.42 1.91
N ILE A 4 42.04 33.74 2.92
CA ILE A 4 41.88 32.28 3.08
C ILE A 4 40.76 31.94 4.08
N ILE A 5 40.30 32.89 4.90
CA ILE A 5 39.29 32.61 5.95
C ILE A 5 37.84 32.67 5.40
N CYS A 6 37.59 33.36 4.28
CA CYS A 6 36.23 33.41 3.70
C CYS A 6 35.83 32.14 2.94
N ALA A 7 36.78 31.30 2.52
CA ALA A 7 36.47 30.08 1.76
C ALA A 7 36.01 28.91 2.65
N VAL A 8 36.37 28.90 3.94
CA VAL A 8 36.01 27.81 4.86
C VAL A 8 34.56 27.94 5.36
N PHE A 9 34.03 29.17 5.46
CA PHE A 9 32.64 29.37 5.87
C PHE A 9 31.61 29.08 4.76
N ALA A 10 31.99 29.20 3.48
CA ALA A 10 31.10 28.87 2.37
C ALA A 10 30.93 27.34 2.15
N LEU A 11 31.95 26.55 2.51
CA LEU A 11 31.92 25.09 2.35
C LEU A 11 31.16 24.35 3.47
N LEU A 12 30.97 24.97 4.64
CA LEU A 12 30.16 24.38 5.71
C LEU A 12 28.64 24.59 5.51
N SER A 13 28.23 25.52 4.65
CA SER A 13 26.82 25.75 4.30
C SER A 13 26.24 24.76 3.29
N SER A 14 27.06 24.02 2.54
CA SER A 14 26.55 23.02 1.56
C SER A 14 26.33 21.62 2.16
N CYS A 15 26.85 21.35 3.35
CA CYS A 15 26.69 20.05 4.03
C CYS A 15 25.37 19.88 4.81
N LYS A 16 24.34 20.70 4.54
CA LYS A 16 23.04 20.59 5.23
C LYS A 16 21.96 19.77 4.53
N ASN A 17 22.19 19.24 3.33
CA ASN A 17 21.21 18.37 2.65
C ASN A 17 21.73 16.99 2.22
N TYR A 18 23.02 16.70 2.39
CA TYR A 18 23.61 15.45 1.86
C TYR A 18 23.51 14.25 2.81
N ALA A 19 23.36 14.49 4.12
CA ALA A 19 23.22 13.39 5.10
C ALA A 19 21.80 12.79 5.13
N ILE A 20 20.78 13.52 4.70
CA ILE A 20 19.39 13.05 4.70
C ILE A 20 19.07 12.24 3.43
N SER A 21 19.69 12.54 2.29
CA SER A 21 19.42 11.81 1.05
C SER A 21 20.00 10.40 1.05
N LYS A 22 21.21 10.21 1.62
CA LYS A 22 21.87 8.90 1.65
C LYS A 22 21.14 7.87 2.53
N ASP A 23 20.59 8.29 3.67
CA ASP A 23 19.80 7.40 4.54
C ASP A 23 18.40 7.10 3.95
N LEU A 24 17.87 7.99 3.09
CA LEU A 24 16.63 7.73 2.35
C LEU A 24 16.87 6.76 1.18
N GLU A 25 17.95 6.93 0.41
CA GLU A 25 18.34 6.06 -0.70
C GLU A 25 18.76 4.66 -0.21
N SER A 26 19.42 4.56 0.95
CA SER A 26 19.77 3.26 1.53
C SER A 26 18.54 2.46 1.98
N LEU A 27 17.43 3.11 2.28
CA LEU A 27 16.16 2.44 2.63
C LEU A 27 15.48 1.85 1.40
N GLU A 28 15.76 2.37 0.19
CA GLU A 28 15.23 1.85 -1.07
C GLU A 28 15.95 0.59 -1.57
N GLN A 29 17.14 0.27 -1.01
CA GLN A 29 18.00 -0.80 -1.53
C GLN A 29 17.95 -2.13 -0.75
N SER A 30 17.27 -2.21 0.40
CA SER A 30 17.19 -3.45 1.21
C SER A 30 15.86 -4.21 1.01
N GLU A 31 15.49 -4.51 -0.23
CA GLU A 31 14.43 -5.48 -0.54
C GLU A 31 15.08 -6.75 -1.11
N GLN A 32 15.62 -7.61 -0.24
CA GLN A 32 16.17 -8.91 -0.65
C GLN A 32 15.28 -10.05 -0.11
N GLU A 33 14.75 -10.85 -1.05
CA GLU A 33 14.05 -12.15 -0.89
C GLU A 33 12.68 -12.21 -0.20
N LEU A 34 11.81 -11.23 -0.43
CA LEU A 34 10.36 -11.41 -0.30
C LEU A 34 9.70 -11.01 -1.63
N LYS A 35 8.79 -11.83 -2.18
CA LYS A 35 7.99 -11.40 -3.35
C LYS A 35 7.37 -10.05 -3.03
N SER A 36 7.60 -9.05 -3.87
CA SER A 36 7.09 -7.70 -3.59
C SER A 36 5.56 -7.73 -3.56
N PRO A 37 4.89 -6.87 -2.76
CA PRO A 37 3.43 -6.84 -2.70
C PRO A 37 2.78 -6.74 -4.09
N LYS A 38 3.41 -6.02 -5.02
CA LYS A 38 2.98 -5.89 -6.41
C LYS A 38 3.03 -7.21 -7.19
N GLN A 39 4.05 -8.04 -6.97
CA GLN A 39 4.14 -9.36 -7.63
C GLN A 39 3.02 -10.28 -7.13
N ILE A 40 2.74 -10.28 -5.82
CA ILE A 40 1.66 -11.10 -5.25
C ILE A 40 0.30 -10.68 -5.81
N GLU A 41 0.02 -9.37 -5.91
CA GLU A 41 -1.23 -8.87 -6.50
C GLU A 41 -1.39 -9.27 -7.97
N GLN A 42 -0.30 -9.28 -8.75
CA GLN A 42 -0.31 -9.74 -10.14
C GLN A 42 -0.57 -11.25 -10.25
N GLU A 43 0.06 -12.06 -9.40
CA GLU A 43 -0.19 -13.50 -9.34
C GLU A 43 -1.66 -13.81 -9.01
N ILE A 44 -2.25 -13.09 -8.05
CA ILE A 44 -3.69 -13.22 -7.72
C ILE A 44 -4.57 -12.87 -8.93
N LYS A 45 -4.25 -11.78 -9.65
CA LYS A 45 -4.98 -11.40 -10.87
C LYS A 45 -4.89 -12.47 -11.96
N ILE A 46 -3.72 -13.08 -12.14
CA ILE A 46 -3.53 -14.18 -13.09
C ILE A 46 -4.38 -15.38 -12.71
N GLU A 47 -4.41 -15.76 -11.43
CA GLU A 47 -5.21 -16.90 -10.96
C GLU A 47 -6.72 -16.66 -11.10
N PHE A 48 -7.20 -15.45 -10.77
CA PHE A 48 -8.59 -15.08 -11.01
C PHE A 48 -8.98 -15.20 -12.49
N ASN A 49 -8.14 -14.68 -13.38
CA ASN A 49 -8.36 -14.78 -14.82
C ASN A 49 -8.28 -16.23 -15.32
N GLY A 50 -7.37 -17.03 -14.75
CA GLY A 50 -7.26 -18.46 -15.05
C GLY A 50 -8.55 -19.20 -14.69
N LEU A 51 -9.11 -18.92 -13.51
CA LEU A 51 -10.36 -19.51 -13.06
C LEU A 51 -11.54 -19.07 -13.94
N LEU A 52 -11.67 -17.77 -14.25
CA LEU A 52 -12.72 -17.28 -15.14
C LEU A 52 -12.65 -17.93 -16.53
N ASN A 53 -11.45 -18.07 -17.09
CA ASN A 53 -11.26 -18.74 -18.39
C ASN A 53 -11.68 -20.21 -18.37
N ILE A 54 -11.43 -20.93 -17.26
CA ILE A 54 -11.90 -22.31 -17.08
C ILE A 54 -13.43 -22.33 -17.09
N LEU A 55 -14.07 -21.42 -16.35
CA LEU A 55 -15.53 -21.33 -16.25
C LEU A 55 -16.19 -20.89 -17.55
N GLU A 56 -15.51 -20.13 -18.41
CA GLU A 56 -16.04 -19.73 -19.72
C GLU A 56 -15.93 -20.81 -20.79
N LYS A 57 -14.89 -21.64 -20.73
CA LYS A 57 -14.62 -22.67 -21.74
C LYS A 57 -15.32 -23.98 -21.45
N LYS A 58 -15.53 -24.31 -20.17
CA LYS A 58 -16.19 -25.55 -19.77
C LYS A 58 -17.70 -25.35 -19.74
N ASP A 59 -18.45 -26.36 -20.17
CA ASP A 59 -19.88 -26.41 -19.94
C ASP A 59 -20.14 -26.61 -18.45
N ILE A 60 -20.41 -25.50 -17.75
CA ILE A 60 -20.60 -25.48 -16.30
C ILE A 60 -21.71 -26.46 -15.88
N SER A 61 -22.71 -26.64 -16.75
CA SER A 61 -23.85 -27.56 -16.55
C SER A 61 -23.40 -29.02 -16.42
N ASN A 62 -22.22 -29.38 -16.92
CA ASN A 62 -21.69 -30.73 -16.98
C ASN A 62 -20.32 -30.90 -16.30
N LEU A 63 -19.98 -30.05 -15.31
CA LEU A 63 -18.73 -30.20 -14.55
C LEU A 63 -18.65 -31.55 -13.84
N ASP A 64 -17.66 -32.36 -14.26
CA ASP A 64 -17.35 -33.63 -13.63
C ASP A 64 -16.62 -33.43 -12.27
N GLU A 65 -16.34 -34.54 -11.59
CA GLU A 65 -15.65 -34.50 -10.29
C GLU A 65 -14.22 -33.93 -10.39
N LYS A 66 -13.52 -34.17 -11.50
CA LYS A 66 -12.16 -33.70 -11.71
C LYS A 66 -12.12 -32.19 -11.92
N ASP A 67 -13.01 -31.67 -12.74
CA ASP A 67 -13.16 -30.24 -12.99
C ASP A 67 -13.52 -29.49 -11.72
N THR A 68 -14.38 -30.08 -10.89
CA THR A 68 -14.77 -29.50 -9.60
C THR A 68 -13.59 -29.41 -8.66
N LYS A 69 -12.83 -30.51 -8.50
CA LYS A 69 -11.64 -30.53 -7.65
C LYS A 69 -10.57 -29.52 -8.12
N GLU A 70 -10.44 -29.34 -9.42
CA GLU A 70 -9.55 -28.33 -10.00
C GLU A 70 -9.98 -26.91 -9.59
N ILE A 71 -11.27 -26.58 -9.76
CA ILE A 71 -11.85 -25.29 -9.35
C ILE A 71 -11.68 -25.05 -7.85
N GLU A 72 -12.02 -26.05 -7.03
CA GLU A 72 -11.89 -25.99 -5.57
C GLU A 72 -10.45 -25.73 -5.12
N LYS A 73 -9.49 -26.40 -5.77
CA LYS A 73 -8.06 -26.17 -5.51
C LYS A 73 -7.66 -24.75 -5.88
N THR A 74 -8.07 -24.23 -7.04
CA THR A 74 -7.76 -22.85 -7.45
C THR A 74 -8.36 -21.82 -6.49
N ILE A 75 -9.59 -22.02 -6.02
CA ILE A 75 -10.23 -21.15 -5.02
C ILE A 75 -9.44 -21.15 -3.70
N LYS A 76 -8.97 -22.33 -3.28
CA LYS A 76 -8.13 -22.45 -2.08
C LYS A 76 -6.80 -21.73 -2.26
N ASP A 77 -6.11 -21.94 -3.39
CA ASP A 77 -4.82 -21.32 -3.67
C ASP A 77 -4.96 -19.78 -3.72
N LEU A 78 -6.04 -19.26 -4.31
CA LEU A 78 -6.40 -17.85 -4.30
C LEU A 78 -6.54 -17.31 -2.87
N LYS A 79 -7.30 -18.01 -2.02
CA LYS A 79 -7.50 -17.65 -0.61
C LYS A 79 -6.15 -17.59 0.13
N ASP A 80 -5.33 -18.64 0.01
CA ASP A 80 -4.04 -18.75 0.69
C ASP A 80 -3.08 -17.62 0.26
N ARG A 81 -3.17 -17.16 -0.99
CA ARG A 81 -2.39 -16.02 -1.48
C ARG A 81 -2.90 -14.69 -0.96
N ILE A 82 -4.22 -14.48 -0.98
CA ILE A 82 -4.84 -13.28 -0.41
C ILE A 82 -4.51 -13.17 1.07
N GLU A 83 -4.53 -14.27 1.82
CA GLU A 83 -4.19 -14.29 3.23
C GLU A 83 -2.73 -13.83 3.49
N LYS A 84 -1.81 -14.16 2.59
CA LYS A 84 -0.40 -13.72 2.61
C LYS A 84 -0.20 -12.27 2.17
N THR A 85 -1.20 -11.61 1.59
CA THR A 85 -1.08 -10.18 1.25
C THR A 85 -0.99 -9.31 2.49
N ASP A 86 -0.15 -8.28 2.40
CA ASP A 86 -0.11 -7.22 3.41
C ASP A 86 -1.30 -6.29 3.21
N ALA A 87 -2.31 -6.45 4.07
CA ALA A 87 -3.52 -5.65 4.06
C ALA A 87 -3.24 -4.15 4.22
N LYS A 88 -2.09 -3.75 4.79
CA LYS A 88 -1.70 -2.35 4.89
C LYS A 88 -1.16 -1.78 3.58
N LYS A 89 -0.87 -2.58 2.56
CA LYS A 89 -0.29 -2.10 1.30
C LYS A 89 -1.23 -2.31 0.11
N THR A 90 -2.08 -3.33 0.16
CA THR A 90 -3.10 -3.56 -0.88
C THR A 90 -4.24 -2.57 -0.75
N SER A 91 -4.60 -1.94 -1.87
CA SER A 91 -5.62 -0.88 -1.87
C SER A 91 -7.05 -1.42 -1.71
N LEU A 92 -7.95 -0.60 -1.16
CA LEU A 92 -9.39 -0.91 -1.12
C LEU A 92 -9.99 -1.13 -2.51
N LYS A 93 -9.47 -0.43 -3.53
CA LYS A 93 -9.86 -0.64 -4.92
C LYS A 93 -9.51 -2.05 -5.39
N THR A 94 -8.28 -2.50 -5.12
CA THR A 94 -7.83 -3.86 -5.45
C THR A 94 -8.70 -4.92 -4.79
N TYR A 95 -9.02 -4.79 -3.50
CA TYR A 95 -9.93 -5.72 -2.83
C TYR A 95 -11.35 -5.69 -3.43
N SER A 96 -11.85 -4.51 -3.81
CA SER A 96 -13.15 -4.39 -4.46
C SER A 96 -13.19 -5.03 -5.86
N GLU A 97 -12.08 -4.96 -6.60
CA GLU A 97 -11.91 -5.71 -7.87
C GLU A 97 -11.99 -7.22 -7.61
N TYR A 98 -11.29 -7.74 -6.59
CA TYR A 98 -11.34 -9.16 -6.22
C TYR A 98 -12.74 -9.60 -5.79
N GLU A 99 -13.43 -8.83 -4.95
CA GLU A 99 -14.82 -9.12 -4.53
C GLU A 99 -15.76 -9.20 -5.74
N LYS A 100 -15.61 -8.29 -6.71
CA LYS A 100 -16.41 -8.30 -7.94
C LYS A 100 -16.15 -9.57 -8.76
N THR A 101 -14.89 -9.97 -8.91
CA THR A 101 -14.54 -11.20 -9.63
C THR A 101 -15.05 -12.45 -8.91
N VAL A 102 -14.96 -12.52 -7.57
CA VAL A 102 -15.54 -13.63 -6.80
C VAL A 102 -17.05 -13.70 -6.97
N LYS A 103 -17.74 -12.55 -7.00
CA LYS A 103 -19.18 -12.50 -7.28
C LYS A 103 -19.51 -13.06 -8.67
N GLU A 104 -18.74 -12.69 -9.70
CA GLU A 104 -18.91 -13.23 -11.05
C GLU A 104 -18.69 -14.75 -11.10
N ILE A 105 -17.64 -15.25 -10.45
CA ILE A 105 -17.38 -16.69 -10.31
C ILE A 105 -18.57 -17.39 -9.64
N ARG A 106 -19.12 -16.80 -8.59
CA ARG A 106 -20.28 -17.33 -7.87
C ARG A 106 -21.54 -17.38 -8.74
N GLU A 107 -21.79 -16.33 -9.51
CA GLU A 107 -22.92 -16.28 -10.45
C GLU A 107 -22.78 -17.37 -11.54
N LYS A 108 -21.58 -17.54 -12.10
CA LYS A 108 -21.30 -18.60 -13.08
C LYS A 108 -21.49 -20.01 -12.49
N LEU A 109 -21.15 -20.21 -11.22
CA LEU A 109 -21.25 -21.52 -10.54
C LEU A 109 -22.59 -21.77 -9.84
N ASN A 110 -23.53 -20.82 -9.84
CA ASN A 110 -24.70 -20.80 -8.95
C ASN A 110 -25.52 -22.10 -8.95
N ASP A 111 -25.76 -22.69 -10.12
CA ASP A 111 -26.54 -23.94 -10.22
C ASP A 111 -25.80 -25.15 -9.65
N LYS A 112 -24.47 -25.13 -9.66
CA LYS A 112 -23.62 -26.22 -9.11
C LYS A 112 -23.38 -26.11 -7.63
N LEU A 113 -23.49 -24.92 -7.04
CA LEU A 113 -23.31 -24.73 -5.60
C LEU A 113 -24.36 -25.52 -4.78
N LYS A 114 -25.58 -25.67 -5.31
CA LYS A 114 -26.67 -26.41 -4.66
C LYS A 114 -26.33 -27.89 -4.42
N ASP A 115 -25.60 -28.49 -5.36
CA ASP A 115 -25.28 -29.92 -5.34
C ASP A 115 -23.87 -30.19 -4.80
N LYS A 116 -23.02 -29.15 -4.68
CA LYS A 116 -21.60 -29.27 -4.32
C LYS A 116 -21.24 -28.39 -3.14
N LYS A 117 -21.62 -28.86 -1.95
CA LYS A 117 -21.40 -28.16 -0.67
C LYS A 117 -19.94 -27.75 -0.43
N GLU A 118 -18.97 -28.60 -0.77
CA GLU A 118 -17.54 -28.28 -0.57
C GLU A 118 -17.09 -27.07 -1.40
N LEU A 119 -17.55 -26.97 -2.65
CA LEU A 119 -17.29 -25.83 -3.52
C LEU A 119 -17.94 -24.54 -2.98
N GLU A 120 -19.18 -24.64 -2.48
CA GLU A 120 -19.87 -23.51 -1.84
C GLU A 120 -19.12 -23.01 -0.59
N ASP A 121 -18.70 -23.92 0.29
CA ASP A 121 -17.96 -23.61 1.50
C ASP A 121 -16.63 -22.92 1.17
N ARG A 122 -15.89 -23.41 0.16
CA ARG A 122 -14.63 -22.80 -0.29
C ARG A 122 -14.80 -21.40 -0.87
N LEU A 123 -15.83 -21.17 -1.68
CA LEU A 123 -16.13 -19.82 -2.20
C LEU A 123 -16.47 -18.86 -1.05
N LYS A 124 -17.26 -19.32 -0.08
CA LYS A 124 -17.61 -18.51 1.09
C LYS A 124 -16.38 -18.17 1.93
N GLU A 125 -15.46 -19.11 2.14
CA GLU A 125 -14.21 -18.84 2.83
C GLU A 125 -13.34 -17.80 2.10
N LEU A 126 -13.32 -17.83 0.76
CA LEU A 126 -12.63 -16.82 -0.05
C LEU A 126 -13.28 -15.44 0.10
N GLU A 127 -14.61 -15.36 0.04
CA GLU A 127 -15.36 -14.12 0.26
C GLU A 127 -15.10 -13.51 1.64
N ASP A 128 -15.13 -14.34 2.68
CA ASP A 128 -14.91 -13.88 4.05
C ASP A 128 -13.44 -13.48 4.28
N CYS A 129 -12.48 -14.14 3.63
CA CYS A 129 -11.08 -13.73 3.61
C CYS A 129 -10.91 -12.33 3.00
N LEU A 130 -11.55 -12.07 1.84
CA LEU A 130 -11.52 -10.77 1.18
C LEU A 130 -12.13 -9.67 2.05
N LYS A 131 -13.32 -9.90 2.63
CA LYS A 131 -13.97 -8.94 3.53
C LYS A 131 -13.07 -8.60 4.71
N LYS A 132 -12.48 -9.62 5.35
CA LYS A 132 -11.56 -9.42 6.49
C LYS A 132 -10.37 -8.53 6.10
N LYS A 133 -9.69 -8.86 4.99
CA LYS A 133 -8.53 -8.09 4.51
C LYS A 133 -8.90 -6.66 4.13
N LYS A 134 -10.06 -6.45 3.50
CA LYS A 134 -10.58 -5.13 3.16
C LYS A 134 -10.87 -4.28 4.40
N GLU A 135 -11.47 -4.87 5.44
CA GLU A 135 -11.71 -4.18 6.72
C GLU A 135 -10.40 -3.87 7.46
N GLU A 136 -9.41 -4.77 7.42
CA GLU A 136 -8.07 -4.51 7.94
C GLU A 136 -7.42 -3.28 7.25
N ARG A 137 -7.53 -3.17 5.92
CA ARG A 137 -7.07 -1.98 5.17
C ARG A 137 -7.82 -0.72 5.59
N LYS A 138 -9.15 -0.75 5.70
CA LYS A 138 -9.95 0.41 6.16
C LYS A 138 -9.53 0.89 7.53
N LYS A 139 -9.32 -0.05 8.47
CA LYS A 139 -8.86 0.27 9.82
C LYS A 139 -7.46 0.90 9.79
N ALA A 140 -6.53 0.31 9.03
CA ALA A 140 -5.18 0.86 8.88
C ALA A 140 -5.19 2.29 8.30
N LEU A 141 -6.03 2.55 7.29
CA LEU A 141 -6.21 3.89 6.73
C LEU A 141 -6.83 4.87 7.73
N GLY A 142 -7.80 4.43 8.54
CA GLY A 142 -8.41 5.25 9.58
C GLY A 142 -7.43 5.63 10.70
N GLU A 143 -6.59 4.69 11.13
CA GLU A 143 -5.51 4.94 12.10
C GLU A 143 -4.43 5.86 11.50
N ALA A 144 -4.03 5.60 10.26
CA ALA A 144 -3.09 6.45 9.53
C ALA A 144 -3.60 7.88 9.41
N LYS A 145 -4.86 8.08 9.02
CA LYS A 145 -5.45 9.41 8.89
C LYS A 145 -5.25 10.25 10.17
N LYS A 146 -5.58 9.68 11.33
CA LYS A 146 -5.38 10.34 12.64
C LYS A 146 -3.92 10.65 12.90
N LYS A 147 -3.02 9.73 12.57
CA LYS A 147 -1.56 9.91 12.73
C LYS A 147 -1.03 11.06 11.88
N PHE A 148 -1.44 11.13 10.61
CA PHE A 148 -1.04 12.19 9.68
C PHE A 148 -1.65 13.56 10.02
N GLU A 149 -2.88 13.61 10.54
CA GLU A 149 -3.46 14.84 11.11
C GLU A 149 -2.63 15.32 12.32
N GLY A 150 -2.14 14.39 13.15
CA GLY A 150 -1.18 14.68 14.23
C GLY A 150 0.13 15.28 13.70
N TYR A 151 0.73 14.68 12.67
CA TYR A 151 1.93 15.23 12.03
C TYR A 151 1.71 16.62 11.46
N LYS A 152 0.55 16.87 10.84
CA LYS A 152 0.18 18.20 10.34
C LYS A 152 0.19 19.24 11.45
N GLY A 153 -0.39 18.90 12.60
CA GLY A 153 -0.36 19.75 13.80
C GLY A 153 1.08 20.02 14.28
N GLN A 154 1.90 18.97 14.40
CA GLN A 154 3.29 19.08 14.87
C GLN A 154 4.17 19.94 13.96
N VAL A 155 4.04 19.80 12.63
CA VAL A 155 4.78 20.65 11.66
C VAL A 155 4.32 22.10 11.74
N GLY A 156 3.02 22.34 11.93
CA GLY A 156 2.44 23.68 12.07
C GLY A 156 2.83 24.38 13.38
N SER A 157 3.00 23.62 14.48
CA SER A 157 3.40 24.14 15.78
C SER A 157 4.90 24.09 16.04
N ALA A 158 5.70 23.61 15.09
CA ALA A 158 7.15 23.47 15.27
C ALA A 158 7.77 24.85 15.52
N SER A 159 8.35 25.03 16.70
CA SER A 159 9.06 26.23 17.12
C SER A 159 10.55 25.93 17.32
N GLY A 160 11.37 26.99 17.39
CA GLY A 160 12.79 26.89 17.64
C GLY A 160 13.36 28.26 18.01
N VAL A 161 14.47 28.29 18.75
CA VAL A 161 15.15 29.54 19.10
C VAL A 161 15.75 30.19 17.85
N THR A 162 16.02 29.38 16.82
CA THR A 162 16.51 29.83 15.50
C THR A 162 15.65 29.22 14.39
N GLN A 163 15.63 29.89 13.23
CA GLN A 163 14.98 29.35 12.03
C GLN A 163 15.50 27.95 11.67
N GLY A 164 16.81 27.71 11.77
CA GLY A 164 17.39 26.39 11.51
C GLY A 164 16.91 25.30 12.46
N GLN A 165 16.68 25.63 13.73
CA GLN A 165 16.13 24.68 14.71
C GLN A 165 14.66 24.37 14.42
N GLN A 166 13.88 25.39 14.01
CA GLN A 166 12.50 25.21 13.58
C GLN A 166 12.39 24.29 12.37
N THR A 167 13.15 24.57 11.31
CA THR A 167 13.21 23.75 10.08
C THR A 167 13.68 22.33 10.38
N GLY A 168 14.64 22.15 11.29
CA GLY A 168 15.10 20.84 11.73
C GLY A 168 14.03 20.03 12.47
N ASN A 169 13.20 20.68 13.31
CA ASN A 169 12.09 20.03 13.99
C ASN A 169 11.01 19.58 12.99
N GLN A 170 10.69 20.41 11.99
CA GLN A 170 9.75 20.06 10.92
C GLN A 170 10.25 18.86 10.11
N GLY A 171 11.54 18.86 9.73
CA GLY A 171 12.14 17.77 8.97
C GLY A 171 12.08 16.41 9.66
N LYS A 172 12.24 16.36 10.99
CA LYS A 172 12.08 15.10 11.75
C LYS A 172 10.68 14.53 11.63
N VAL A 173 9.66 15.38 11.71
CA VAL A 173 8.26 14.96 11.54
C VAL A 173 8.01 14.52 10.09
N GLY A 174 8.55 15.25 9.10
CA GLY A 174 8.47 14.88 7.70
C GLY A 174 9.10 13.52 7.40
N GLN A 175 10.25 13.20 8.01
CA GLN A 175 10.89 11.90 7.87
C GLN A 175 10.05 10.77 8.47
N GLN A 176 9.41 10.98 9.63
CA GLN A 176 8.50 10.00 10.22
C GLN A 176 7.27 9.78 9.33
N ALA A 177 6.66 10.86 8.85
CA ALA A 177 5.54 10.82 7.92
C ALA A 177 5.91 10.05 6.64
N PHE A 178 7.11 10.26 6.08
CA PHE A 178 7.57 9.56 4.89
C PHE A 178 7.73 8.05 5.11
N LYS A 179 8.26 7.63 6.27
CA LYS A 179 8.35 6.20 6.62
C LYS A 179 6.97 5.56 6.68
N ASP A 180 6.02 6.22 7.35
CA ASP A 180 4.65 5.73 7.48
C ASP A 180 3.92 5.64 6.12
N VAL A 181 4.15 6.60 5.21
CA VAL A 181 3.65 6.54 3.83
C VAL A 181 4.11 5.24 3.15
N LYS A 182 5.40 4.90 3.27
CA LYS A 182 5.99 3.73 2.62
C LYS A 182 5.47 2.43 3.25
N GLU A 183 5.30 2.41 4.56
CA GLU A 183 4.68 1.27 5.27
C GLU A 183 3.24 1.03 4.80
N LEU A 184 2.48 2.10 4.47
CA LEU A 184 1.11 2.02 3.95
C LEU A 184 1.01 1.73 2.44
N GLY A 185 2.15 1.59 1.75
CA GLY A 185 2.18 1.38 0.31
C GLY A 185 1.71 2.59 -0.51
N LEU A 186 1.68 3.78 0.08
CA LEU A 186 1.22 5.00 -0.60
C LEU A 186 2.33 5.56 -1.51
N SER A 187 1.91 6.21 -2.61
CA SER A 187 2.85 6.78 -3.58
C SER A 187 2.98 8.28 -3.33
N VAL A 188 3.78 8.66 -2.33
CA VAL A 188 4.14 10.06 -2.08
C VAL A 188 5.57 10.31 -2.49
N SER A 189 5.78 11.43 -3.19
CA SER A 189 7.09 11.88 -3.62
C SER A 189 7.80 12.64 -2.49
N SER A 190 9.07 12.33 -2.26
CA SER A 190 9.99 13.13 -1.44
C SER A 190 10.79 14.17 -2.25
N SER A 191 10.63 14.22 -3.58
CA SER A 191 11.49 15.05 -4.45
C SER A 191 10.86 16.39 -4.82
N SER A 192 11.74 17.40 -5.01
CA SER A 192 11.71 18.78 -5.59
C SER A 192 10.40 19.54 -5.85
N LYS A 193 9.25 18.87 -5.94
CA LYS A 193 7.91 19.43 -6.14
C LYS A 193 7.47 20.38 -5.02
N TYR A 194 8.04 20.23 -3.82
CA TYR A 194 7.71 21.01 -2.62
C TYR A 194 8.75 22.09 -2.27
N GLY A 195 9.74 22.33 -3.15
CA GLY A 195 10.80 23.32 -2.92
C GLY A 195 12.00 22.79 -2.10
N ALA A 196 12.99 23.66 -1.89
CA ALA A 196 14.21 23.33 -1.14
C ALA A 196 14.03 23.49 0.39
N ASP A 197 12.88 24.01 0.85
CA ASP A 197 12.57 24.19 2.27
C ASP A 197 12.06 22.89 2.88
N THR A 198 12.72 22.42 3.94
CA THR A 198 12.36 21.22 4.69
C THR A 198 10.95 21.31 5.30
N GLY A 199 10.51 22.51 5.67
CA GLY A 199 9.16 22.75 6.19
C GLY A 199 8.10 22.45 5.14
N ASP A 200 8.30 22.94 3.92
CA ASP A 200 7.37 22.75 2.81
C ASP A 200 7.38 21.31 2.29
N MET A 201 8.55 20.67 2.26
CA MET A 201 8.67 19.24 1.96
C MET A 201 7.90 18.37 2.97
N SER A 202 8.02 18.65 4.27
CA SER A 202 7.33 17.89 5.31
C SER A 202 5.81 18.04 5.21
N LYS A 203 5.33 19.27 4.97
CA LYS A 203 3.90 19.54 4.73
C LYS A 203 3.39 18.83 3.48
N GLY A 204 4.14 18.90 2.38
CA GLY A 204 3.79 18.25 1.12
C GLY A 204 3.60 16.74 1.26
N ILE A 205 4.52 16.06 1.97
CA ILE A 205 4.42 14.62 2.25
C ILE A 205 3.14 14.30 3.04
N ILE A 206 2.86 15.08 4.09
CA ILE A 206 1.70 14.88 4.98
C ILE A 206 0.39 15.14 4.23
N ASP A 207 0.30 16.25 3.49
CA ASP A 207 -0.92 16.63 2.78
C ASP A 207 -1.22 15.66 1.62
N ASP A 208 -0.21 15.20 0.88
CA ASP A 208 -0.38 14.17 -0.14
C ASP A 208 -0.85 12.84 0.45
N ALA A 209 -0.27 12.42 1.57
CA ALA A 209 -0.67 11.20 2.27
C ALA A 209 -2.13 11.30 2.75
N LEU A 210 -2.51 12.41 3.39
CA LEU A 210 -3.89 12.67 3.79
C LEU A 210 -4.85 12.67 2.61
N LYS A 211 -4.45 13.26 1.48
CA LYS A 211 -5.26 13.26 0.26
C LYS A 211 -5.50 11.82 -0.23
N GLN A 212 -4.44 11.03 -0.41
CA GLN A 212 -4.56 9.64 -0.87
C GLN A 212 -5.39 8.78 0.09
N ILE A 213 -5.17 8.90 1.41
CA ILE A 213 -5.95 8.17 2.42
C ILE A 213 -7.44 8.53 2.31
N ASN A 214 -7.77 9.81 2.20
CA ASN A 214 -9.16 10.26 2.08
C ASN A 214 -9.80 9.85 0.76
N GLU A 215 -9.06 9.86 -0.35
CA GLU A 215 -9.54 9.39 -1.65
C GLU A 215 -9.81 7.88 -1.60
N GLU A 216 -8.93 7.11 -0.98
CA GLU A 216 -9.11 5.66 -0.86
C GLU A 216 -10.28 5.30 0.06
N LEU A 217 -10.43 5.97 1.20
CA LEU A 217 -11.54 5.74 2.15
C LEU A 217 -12.93 6.15 1.62
N LYS A 218 -12.99 7.01 0.60
CA LYS A 218 -14.26 7.43 -0.04
C LYS A 218 -14.78 6.41 -1.06
N ASN A 219 -13.89 5.55 -1.57
CA ASN A 219 -14.22 4.50 -2.53
C ASN A 219 -14.68 3.21 -1.82
#